data_AF-A0A158SPV4-F1
#
_entry.id   AF-A0A158SPV4-F1
#
_cell.length_a   1.000
_cell.length_b   1.000
_cell.length_c   1.000
_cell.angle_alpha   90.00
_cell.angle_beta   90.00
_cell.angle_gamma   90.00
#
_symmetry.space_group_name_H-M   'P 1'
#
loop_
_entity.id
_entity.type
_entity.pdbx_description
1 polymer ?
#
loop_
_entity_poly.entity_id
_entity_poly.type
_entity_poly.pdbx_seq_one_letter_code
_entity_poly.pdbx_strand_id
1 'polypeptide(L)'
;MMAARPFADAGNITSTEEEDAILLDLARRDAMRSMRFEVPDAEEYARRLPAGVVEALKSGWKSPTGFRVTSDRADLLRPYSLVECKGTHLSAFGLNVRRVLLQWDREEAEEQRWIGKKRT
;
A
#
# COMPACT_ATOMS: atom_id res chain seq x y z
N MET A 1 -55.13 16.38 -39.47
CA MET A 1 -54.13 15.30 -39.46
C MET A 1 -52.74 15.91 -39.33
N MET A 2 -51.82 15.16 -38.71
CA MET A 2 -50.41 15.43 -38.42
C MET A 2 -50.10 16.17 -37.12
N ALA A 3 -49.78 15.35 -36.10
CA ALA A 3 -49.14 15.71 -34.86
C ALA A 3 -47.64 15.97 -35.11
N ALA A 4 -47.12 17.08 -34.57
CA ALA A 4 -45.69 17.26 -34.39
C ALA A 4 -45.25 16.38 -33.21
N ARG A 5 -44.44 15.35 -33.49
CA ARG A 5 -43.73 14.62 -32.43
C ARG A 5 -42.45 15.41 -32.11
N PRO A 6 -42.21 15.78 -30.84
CA PRO A 6 -40.92 16.32 -30.43
C PRO A 6 -39.86 15.21 -30.54
N PHE A 7 -38.69 15.57 -31.06
CA PHE A 7 -37.50 14.74 -31.00
C PHE A 7 -37.16 14.49 -29.55
N ALA A 8 -37.12 13.22 -29.15
CA ALA A 8 -36.62 12.80 -27.87
C ALA A 8 -35.09 12.71 -27.92
N ASP A 9 -34.50 13.40 -26.94
CA ASP A 9 -33.41 12.96 -26.06
C ASP A 9 -31.95 12.89 -26.52
N ALA A 10 -31.13 13.17 -25.49
CA ALA A 10 -29.75 12.80 -25.25
C ALA A 10 -28.64 13.50 -26.05
N GLY A 11 -27.93 14.38 -25.36
CA GLY A 11 -26.60 14.81 -25.79
C GLY A 11 -26.04 16.04 -25.08
N ASN A 12 -26.41 16.28 -23.82
CA ASN A 12 -25.77 17.34 -23.02
C ASN A 12 -24.36 16.85 -22.64
N ILE A 13 -23.40 16.98 -23.56
CA ILE A 13 -21.98 16.70 -23.34
C ILE A 13 -21.42 17.88 -22.53
N THR A 14 -21.62 17.84 -21.21
CA THR A 14 -20.79 18.58 -20.26
C THR A 14 -19.59 17.69 -19.91
N SER A 15 -18.68 17.47 -20.86
CA SER A 15 -17.46 16.66 -20.69
C SER A 15 -16.25 17.48 -21.08
N THR A 16 -15.86 18.41 -20.23
CA THR A 16 -14.56 19.09 -20.32
C THR A 16 -14.05 19.39 -18.93
N GLU A 17 -14.89 19.91 -18.04
CA GLU A 17 -14.46 20.22 -16.66
C GLU A 17 -14.19 18.98 -15.79
N GLU A 18 -14.96 17.90 -15.95
CA GLU A 18 -14.71 16.64 -15.22
C GLU A 18 -13.51 15.87 -15.79
N GLU A 19 -13.33 15.85 -17.10
CA GLU A 19 -12.15 15.22 -17.72
C GLU A 19 -10.88 16.00 -17.39
N ASP A 20 -10.92 17.34 -17.41
CA ASP A 20 -9.80 18.19 -17.01
C ASP A 20 -9.49 18.04 -15.51
N ALA A 21 -10.50 17.89 -14.65
CA ALA A 21 -10.28 17.62 -13.22
C ALA A 21 -9.67 16.23 -12.99
N ILE A 22 -10.08 15.22 -13.74
CA ILE A 22 -9.53 13.86 -13.68
C ILE A 22 -8.08 13.84 -14.21
N LEU A 23 -7.81 14.53 -15.32
CA LEU A 23 -6.47 14.68 -15.90
C LEU A 23 -5.55 15.50 -15.00
N LEU A 24 -6.06 16.53 -14.33
CA LEU A 24 -5.31 17.34 -13.36
C LEU A 24 -5.01 16.55 -12.09
N ASP A 25 -5.94 15.71 -11.61
CA ASP A 25 -5.70 14.80 -10.47
C ASP A 25 -4.72 13.69 -10.84
N LEU A 26 -4.79 13.15 -12.06
CA LEU A 26 -3.81 12.19 -12.59
C LEU A 26 -2.43 12.83 -12.76
N ALA A 27 -2.33 14.00 -13.39
CA ALA A 27 -1.08 14.73 -13.55
C ALA A 27 -0.50 15.16 -12.19
N ARG A 28 -1.34 15.48 -11.19
CA ARG A 28 -0.91 15.75 -9.82
C ARG A 28 -0.41 14.48 -9.12
N ARG A 29 -1.09 13.34 -9.27
CA ARG A 29 -0.63 12.04 -8.75
C ARG A 29 0.66 11.58 -9.44
N ASP A 30 0.80 11.82 -10.74
CA ASP A 30 2.01 11.53 -11.51
C ASP A 30 3.13 12.52 -11.19
N ALA A 31 2.83 13.79 -10.90
CA ALA A 31 3.80 14.75 -10.38
C ALA A 31 4.26 14.38 -8.96
N MET A 32 3.37 13.88 -8.11
CA MET A 32 3.74 13.34 -6.78
C MET A 32 4.49 12.01 -6.89
N ARG A 33 4.24 11.20 -7.94
CA ARG A 33 5.07 10.03 -8.30
C ARG A 33 6.42 10.42 -8.88
N SER A 34 6.51 11.51 -9.64
CA SER A 34 7.73 11.98 -10.30
C SER A 34 8.64 12.75 -9.35
N MET A 35 8.08 13.35 -8.29
CA MET A 35 8.80 13.73 -7.07
C MET A 35 9.20 12.49 -6.25
N ARG A 36 9.83 11.50 -6.91
CA ARG A 36 10.54 10.40 -6.26
C ARG A 36 11.59 11.01 -5.33
N PHE A 37 11.19 11.29 -4.09
CA PHE A 37 12.02 10.91 -2.97
C PHE A 37 12.52 9.50 -3.30
N GLU A 38 13.83 9.27 -3.26
CA GLU A 38 14.39 7.92 -3.34
C GLU A 38 13.67 7.09 -2.29
N VAL A 39 12.63 6.36 -2.71
CA VAL A 39 11.92 5.45 -1.83
C VAL A 39 13.00 4.44 -1.47
N PRO A 40 13.41 4.35 -0.19
CA PRO A 40 14.51 3.50 0.19
C PRO A 40 14.23 2.08 -0.31
N ASP A 41 15.27 1.35 -0.71
CA ASP A 41 15.10 -0.05 -1.00
C ASP A 41 14.50 -0.76 0.23
N ALA A 42 13.38 -1.46 0.03
CA ALA A 42 12.62 -2.03 1.14
C ALA A 42 13.39 -3.13 1.88
N GLU A 43 14.27 -3.83 1.16
CA GLU A 43 15.10 -4.91 1.69
C GLU A 43 16.22 -4.34 2.56
N GLU A 44 16.96 -3.37 2.05
CA GLU A 44 17.99 -2.66 2.80
C GLU A 44 17.40 -1.94 4.01
N TYR A 45 16.23 -1.32 3.85
CA TYR A 45 15.54 -0.66 4.95
C TYR A 45 15.12 -1.66 6.04
N ALA A 46 14.58 -2.82 5.65
CA ALA A 46 14.20 -3.88 6.60
C ALA A 46 15.37 -4.34 7.48
N ARG A 47 16.59 -4.43 6.92
CA ARG A 47 17.80 -4.83 7.68
C ARG A 47 18.21 -3.82 8.76
N ARG A 48 17.83 -2.55 8.59
CA ARG A 48 18.18 -1.45 9.51
C ARG A 48 17.15 -1.27 10.62
N LEU A 49 15.99 -1.93 10.55
CA LEU A 49 14.94 -1.78 11.54
C LEU A 49 15.30 -2.47 12.87
N PRO A 50 15.00 -1.84 14.01
CA PRO A 50 15.21 -2.46 15.30
C PRO A 50 14.22 -3.62 15.51
N ALA A 51 14.62 -4.63 16.30
CA ALA A 51 13.85 -5.86 16.50
C ALA A 51 12.39 -5.61 16.93
N GLY A 52 12.15 -4.68 17.86
CA GLY A 52 10.79 -4.35 18.30
C GLY A 52 9.89 -3.75 17.21
N VAL A 53 10.47 -3.05 16.23
CA VAL A 53 9.75 -2.51 15.07
C VAL A 53 9.45 -3.62 14.07
N VAL A 54 10.39 -4.53 13.86
CA VAL A 54 10.20 -5.72 13.02
C VAL A 54 9.08 -6.59 13.58
N GLU A 55 9.06 -6.86 14.88
CA GLU A 55 7.98 -7.60 15.54
C GLU A 55 6.64 -6.91 15.38
N ALA A 56 6.57 -5.60 15.65
CA ALA A 56 5.35 -4.81 15.49
C ALA A 56 4.82 -4.86 14.05
N LEU A 57 5.70 -4.83 13.04
CA LEU A 57 5.33 -4.90 11.63
C LEU A 57 4.83 -6.29 11.22
N LYS A 58 5.49 -7.36 11.70
CA LYS A 58 5.08 -8.75 11.43
C LYS A 58 3.74 -9.06 12.07
N SER A 59 3.53 -8.52 13.26
CA SER A 59 2.30 -8.64 14.04
C SER A 59 1.16 -7.76 13.48
N GLY A 60 -0.08 -8.18 13.66
CA GLY A 60 -1.25 -7.46 13.15
C GLY A 60 -2.19 -8.39 12.38
N TRP A 61 -3.24 -7.82 11.80
CA TRP A 61 -4.29 -8.60 11.14
C TRP A 61 -4.62 -8.03 9.76
N LYS A 62 -5.00 -8.92 8.85
CA LYS A 62 -5.60 -8.52 7.58
C LYS A 62 -7.02 -8.03 7.84
N SER A 63 -7.35 -6.87 7.29
CA SER A 63 -8.70 -6.33 7.22
C SER A 63 -9.13 -6.19 5.75
N PRO A 64 -10.43 -6.03 5.45
CA PRO A 64 -10.90 -5.84 4.08
C PRO A 64 -10.26 -4.64 3.36
N THR A 65 -9.86 -3.62 4.11
CA THR A 65 -9.27 -2.38 3.58
C THR A 65 -7.75 -2.35 3.61
N GLY A 66 -7.08 -3.41 4.09
CA GLY A 66 -5.62 -3.48 4.16
C GLY A 66 -5.09 -4.17 5.42
N PHE A 67 -3.79 -4.10 5.66
CA PHE A 67 -3.19 -4.62 6.89
C PHE A 67 -3.26 -3.59 8.00
N ARG A 68 -3.70 -4.02 9.19
CA ARG A 68 -3.87 -3.17 10.36
C ARG A 68 -3.07 -3.68 11.54
N VAL A 69 -2.61 -2.73 12.34
CA VAL A 69 -1.97 -2.96 13.64
C VAL A 69 -2.80 -2.32 14.75
N THR A 70 -2.52 -2.65 16.01
CA THR A 70 -3.08 -1.95 17.15
C THR A 70 -2.53 -0.51 17.24
N SER A 71 -3.21 0.39 17.94
CA SER A 71 -2.84 1.81 18.02
C SER A 71 -1.45 2.01 18.64
N ASP A 72 -1.13 1.27 19.70
CA ASP A 72 0.19 1.24 20.36
C ASP A 72 1.32 0.84 19.39
N ARG A 73 1.05 -0.12 18.50
CA ARG A 73 2.00 -0.52 17.46
C ARG A 73 2.09 0.51 16.34
N ALA A 74 0.98 1.14 15.97
CA ALA A 74 1.00 2.24 15.01
C ALA A 74 1.87 3.40 15.53
N ASP A 75 1.79 3.72 16.83
CA ASP A 75 2.64 4.74 17.46
C ASP A 75 4.13 4.40 17.34
N LEU A 76 4.50 3.12 17.53
CA LEU A 76 5.87 2.64 17.37
C LEU A 76 6.35 2.69 15.90
N LEU A 77 5.46 2.47 14.93
CA LEU A 77 5.78 2.40 13.51
C LEU A 77 5.82 3.78 12.81
N ARG A 78 5.13 4.80 13.35
CA ARG A 78 5.05 6.14 12.75
C ARG A 78 6.40 6.84 12.56
N PRO A 79 7.34 6.82 13.52
CA PRO A 79 8.67 7.41 13.34
C PRO A 79 9.44 6.85 12.14
N TYR A 80 9.07 5.66 11.66
CA TYR A 80 9.69 4.97 10.53
C TYR A 80 8.90 5.09 9.23
N SER A 81 7.80 5.86 9.20
CA SER A 81 6.91 6.02 8.04
C SER A 81 6.29 4.71 7.52
N LEU A 82 6.16 3.71 8.40
CA LEU A 82 5.64 2.36 8.04
C LEU A 82 4.12 2.26 8.14
N VAL A 83 3.46 3.25 8.74
CA VAL A 83 2.00 3.36 8.87
C VAL A 83 1.52 4.71 8.34
N GLU A 84 0.22 4.78 8.03
CA GLU A 84 -0.42 6.04 7.65
C GLU A 84 -0.36 7.06 8.78
N CYS A 85 -0.18 8.34 8.43
CA CYS A 85 0.15 9.44 9.35
C CYS A 85 -0.85 9.62 10.52
N LYS A 86 -2.11 9.20 10.36
CA LYS A 86 -3.16 9.26 11.39
C LYS A 86 -3.96 7.95 11.51
N GLY A 87 -3.41 6.85 11.02
CA GLY A 87 -4.11 5.57 10.91
C GLY A 87 -3.45 4.44 11.69
N THR A 88 -4.12 3.30 11.66
CA THR A 88 -3.58 2.00 12.09
C THR A 88 -3.22 1.10 10.90
N HIS A 89 -3.37 1.62 9.69
CA HIS A 89 -3.05 0.93 8.45
C HIS A 89 -1.56 1.10 8.13
N LEU A 90 -0.95 0.03 7.62
CA LEU A 90 0.40 0.13 7.05
C LEU A 90 0.38 1.00 5.79
N SER A 91 1.41 1.82 5.62
CA SER A 91 1.63 2.54 4.37
C SER A 91 2.00 1.54 3.25
N ALA A 92 1.92 1.97 1.99
CA ALA A 92 2.36 1.14 0.86
C ALA A 92 3.82 0.68 1.02
N PHE A 93 4.68 1.56 1.54
CA PHE A 93 6.07 1.23 1.87
C PHE A 93 6.16 0.22 3.03
N GLY A 94 5.42 0.44 4.12
CA GLY A 94 5.38 -0.50 5.25
C GLY A 94 4.89 -1.90 4.87
N LEU A 95 3.93 -1.98 3.94
CA LEU A 95 3.48 -3.26 3.36
C LEU A 95 4.58 -3.97 2.58
N ASN A 96 5.40 -3.24 1.80
CA ASN A 96 6.51 -3.83 1.05
C ASN A 96 7.61 -4.34 2.00
N VAL A 97 8.01 -3.54 2.99
CA VAL A 97 8.97 -3.95 4.03
C VAL A 97 8.48 -5.21 4.75
N ARG A 98 7.18 -5.28 5.08
CA ARG A 98 6.58 -6.45 5.72
C ARG A 98 6.63 -7.70 4.84
N ARG A 99 6.43 -7.55 3.53
CA ARG A 99 6.49 -8.68 2.58
C ARG A 99 7.90 -9.27 2.53
N VAL A 100 8.93 -8.44 2.47
CA VAL A 100 10.33 -8.88 2.52
C VAL A 100 10.59 -9.68 3.79
N LEU A 101 10.22 -9.12 4.95
CA LEU A 101 10.43 -9.77 6.25
C LEU A 101 9.74 -11.13 6.37
N LEU A 102 8.53 -11.27 5.81
CA LEU A 102 7.81 -12.55 5.80
C LEU A 102 8.37 -13.55 4.79
N GLN A 103 9.03 -13.07 3.74
CA GLN A 103 9.70 -13.94 2.78
C GLN A 103 10.94 -14.57 3.42
N TRP A 104 11.75 -13.79 4.13
CA TRP A 104 12.90 -14.31 4.88
C TRP A 104 12.49 -15.36 5.91
N ASP A 105 11.42 -15.11 6.69
CA ASP A 105 10.93 -16.11 7.67
C ASP A 105 10.55 -17.44 7.01
N ARG A 106 10.04 -17.40 5.76
CA ARG A 106 9.72 -18.62 5.00
C ARG A 106 10.97 -19.32 4.50
N GLU A 107 11.91 -18.57 3.95
CA GLU A 107 13.18 -19.09 3.45
C GLU A 107 13.98 -19.75 4.58
N GLU A 108 14.06 -19.10 5.75
CA GLU A 108 14.67 -19.68 6.97
C GLU A 108 13.96 -20.96 7.42
N ALA A 109 12.62 -20.97 7.42
CA ALA A 109 11.85 -22.16 7.80
C ALA A 109 12.04 -23.33 6.81
N GLU A 110 12.18 -23.04 5.51
CA GLU A 110 12.44 -24.04 4.48
C GLU A 110 13.86 -24.62 4.60
N GLU A 111 14.86 -23.78 4.87
CA GLU A 111 16.23 -24.22 5.11
C GLU A 111 16.33 -25.12 6.34
N GLN A 112 15.70 -24.74 7.45
CA GLN A 112 15.67 -25.56 8.67
C GLN A 112 14.99 -26.93 8.44
N ARG A 113 13.91 -26.97 7.64
CA ARG A 113 13.25 -28.22 7.25
C ARG A 113 14.16 -29.11 6.42
N TRP A 114 14.96 -28.54 5.52
CA TRP A 114 15.89 -29.30 4.69
C TRP A 114 17.06 -29.88 5.49
N ILE A 115 17.63 -29.10 6.40
CA ILE A 115 18.71 -29.55 7.30
C ILE A 115 18.21 -30.68 8.23
N GLY A 116 17.01 -30.54 8.79
CA GLY A 116 16.41 -31.56 9.66
C GLY A 116 16.19 -32.91 8.97
N LYS A 117 15.80 -32.90 7.68
CA LYS A 117 15.62 -34.13 6.88
C LYS A 117 16.92 -34.85 6.52
N LYS A 118 18.07 -34.18 6.54
CA LYS A 118 19.38 -34.79 6.22
C LYS A 118 20.07 -35.47 7.40
N ARG A 119 19.54 -35.31 8.63
CA ARG A 119 20.12 -35.85 9.87
C ARG A 119 19.41 -37.10 10.40
N THR A 120 18.36 -37.56 9.73
CA THR A 120 17.64 -38.84 9.97
C THR A 120 17.85 -39.77 8.80
#